data_AF-A0A2N3W0C4-F1
#
_entry.id   AF-A0A2N3W0C4-F1
#
_cell.length_a   1.000
_cell.length_b   1.000
_cell.length_c   1.000
_cell.angle_alpha   90.00
_cell.angle_beta   90.00
_cell.angle_gamma   90.00
#
_symmetry.space_group_name_H-M   'P 1'
#
loop_
_entity.id
_entity.type
_entity.pdbx_description
1 polymer ?
#
loop_
_entity_poly.entity_id
_entity_poly.type
_entity_poly.pdbx_seq_one_letter_code
_entity_poly.pdbx_strand_id
1 'polypeptide(L)'
;MTSDEPYASPFTTAYEITDELPFNMKKLKALLRERGVGVLTVKKRGSAVEPEELRRKMKLQGRASATVFLTRVAGAPTMLIGRPVPQG
;
A
#
# COMPACT_ATOMS: atom_id res chain seq x y z
N MET A 1 -3.04 -32.22 3.93
CA MET A 1 -4.15 -32.15 2.96
C MET A 1 -4.15 -30.75 2.39
N THR A 2 -3.70 -30.61 1.15
CA THR A 2 -3.44 -29.34 0.47
C THR A 2 -4.73 -28.91 -0.21
N SER A 3 -5.36 -27.82 0.23
CA SER A 3 -6.46 -27.20 -0.51
C SER A 3 -5.86 -26.33 -1.60
N ASP A 4 -5.80 -26.90 -2.81
CA ASP A 4 -5.72 -26.17 -4.07
C ASP A 4 -7.14 -25.72 -4.43
N GLU A 5 -7.60 -24.66 -3.77
CA GLU A 5 -8.70 -23.87 -4.27
C GLU A 5 -8.12 -22.48 -4.54
N PRO A 6 -7.88 -22.10 -5.81
CA PRO A 6 -7.70 -20.71 -6.13
C PRO A 6 -9.04 -20.03 -5.85
N TYR A 7 -9.22 -19.56 -4.61
CA TYR A 7 -10.32 -18.67 -4.26
C TYR A 7 -10.09 -17.38 -5.05
N ALA A 8 -10.58 -17.37 -6.29
CA ALA A 8 -10.72 -16.23 -7.15
C ALA A 8 -11.64 -15.27 -6.41
N SER A 9 -11.05 -14.47 -5.52
CA SER A 9 -11.73 -13.40 -4.83
C SER A 9 -12.16 -12.42 -5.93
N PRO A 10 -13.46 -12.16 -6.15
CA PRO A 10 -13.98 -11.31 -7.23
C PRO A 10 -13.68 -9.81 -7.02
N PHE A 11 -12.62 -9.49 -6.30
CA PHE A 11 -12.16 -8.15 -5.93
C PHE A 11 -10.68 -7.94 -6.24
N THR A 12 -10.13 -8.61 -7.25
CA THR A 12 -8.79 -8.31 -7.76
C THR A 12 -8.87 -6.99 -8.55
N THR A 13 -8.97 -5.88 -7.82
CA THR A 13 -8.48 -4.61 -8.35
C THR A 13 -7.00 -4.84 -8.62
N ALA A 14 -6.60 -4.88 -9.89
CA ALA A 14 -5.19 -4.92 -10.25
C ALA A 14 -4.54 -3.63 -9.72
N TYR A 15 -3.44 -3.78 -9.00
CA TYR A 15 -2.64 -2.64 -8.55
C TYR A 15 -1.31 -2.69 -9.27
N GLU A 16 -0.99 -1.63 -9.98
CA GLU A 16 0.35 -1.43 -10.52
C GLU A 16 1.24 -0.97 -9.37
N ILE A 17 2.11 -1.87 -8.90
CA ILE A 17 3.10 -1.57 -7.88
C ILE A 17 4.19 -0.74 -8.53
N THR A 18 4.34 0.49 -8.07
CA THR A 18 5.38 1.41 -8.55
C THR A 18 6.64 1.30 -7.71
N ASP A 19 6.51 0.93 -6.43
CA ASP A 19 7.62 0.84 -5.51
C ASP A 19 7.38 -0.22 -4.43
N GLU A 20 8.44 -0.89 -4.03
CA GLU A 20 8.47 -1.75 -2.85
C GLU A 20 9.55 -1.25 -1.88
N LEU A 21 9.21 -1.19 -0.60
CA LEU A 21 10.18 -0.84 0.43
C LEU A 21 9.88 -1.55 1.75
N PRO A 22 10.92 -1.83 2.57
CA PRO A 22 10.72 -2.29 3.93
C PRO A 22 9.92 -1.25 4.73
N PHE A 23 9.22 -1.71 5.77
CA PHE A 23 8.37 -0.85 6.59
C PHE A 23 9.14 0.33 7.20
N ASN A 24 9.03 1.49 6.57
CA ASN A 24 9.77 2.69 6.93
C ASN A 24 8.95 3.95 6.62
N MET A 25 8.42 4.55 7.68
CA MET A 25 7.62 5.77 7.60
C MET A 25 8.37 6.96 6.98
N LYS A 26 9.69 7.08 7.22
CA LYS A 26 10.48 8.19 6.66
C LYS A 26 10.64 8.04 5.15
N LYS A 27 11.00 6.83 4.67
CA LYS A 27 11.13 6.56 3.23
C LYS A 27 9.79 6.68 2.53
N LEU A 28 8.71 6.14 3.10
CA LEU A 28 7.37 6.31 2.55
C LEU A 28 7.01 7.80 2.43
N LYS A 29 7.22 8.59 3.48
CA LYS A 29 6.90 10.03 3.46
C LYS A 29 7.68 10.77 2.38
N ALA A 30 8.97 10.49 2.23
CA ALA A 30 9.80 11.10 1.20
C ALA A 30 9.28 10.78 -0.21
N LEU A 31 9.04 9.49 -0.48
CA LEU A 31 8.52 9.01 -1.76
C LEU A 31 7.15 9.64 -2.10
N LEU A 32 6.24 9.66 -1.14
CA LEU A 32 4.90 10.23 -1.34
C LEU A 32 4.94 11.75 -1.55
N ARG A 33 5.85 12.46 -0.87
CA ARG A 33 6.04 13.91 -1.09
C ARG A 33 6.65 14.20 -2.45
N GLU A 34 7.66 13.43 -2.85
CA GLU A 34 8.31 13.55 -4.17
C GLU A 34 7.31 13.31 -5.31
N ARG A 35 6.45 12.30 -5.15
CA ARG A 35 5.36 12.00 -6.10
C ARG A 35 4.18 12.97 -6.01
N GLY A 36 4.18 13.93 -5.09
CA GLY A 36 3.07 14.86 -4.89
C GLY A 36 1.75 14.14 -4.57
N VAL A 37 1.81 13.11 -3.73
CA VAL A 37 0.62 12.40 -3.23
C VAL A 37 -0.01 13.20 -2.10
N GLY A 38 -1.32 13.37 -2.15
CA GLY A 38 -2.16 13.89 -1.05
C GLY A 38 -3.09 12.84 -0.47
N VAL A 39 -3.55 11.90 -1.31
CA VAL A 39 -4.49 10.86 -0.91
C VAL A 39 -3.77 9.52 -0.83
N LEU A 40 -3.59 9.00 0.38
CA LEU A 40 -2.94 7.71 0.60
C LEU A 40 -3.96 6.65 1.02
N THR A 41 -4.29 5.70 0.17
CA THR A 41 -5.06 4.51 0.53
C THR A 41 -4.16 3.51 1.23
N VAL A 42 -4.53 3.04 2.42
CA VAL A 42 -3.72 2.09 3.18
C VAL A 42 -4.48 0.78 3.30
N LYS A 43 -3.91 -0.30 2.77
CA LYS A 43 -4.46 -1.67 2.86
C LYS A 43 -3.54 -2.51 3.73
N LYS A 44 -4.03 -3.03 4.85
CA LYS A 44 -3.23 -3.81 5.81
C LYS A 44 -3.64 -5.27 5.82
N ARG A 45 -2.66 -6.19 5.82
CA ARG A 45 -2.83 -7.63 6.06
C ARG A 45 -1.94 -8.02 7.24
N GLY A 46 -2.50 -8.08 8.45
CA GLY A 46 -1.75 -8.46 9.67
C GLY A 46 -0.82 -7.38 10.24
N SER A 47 -1.08 -6.10 9.96
CA SER A 47 -0.36 -4.95 10.56
C SER A 47 -1.23 -4.21 11.58
N ALA A 48 -0.65 -3.79 12.71
CA ALA A 48 -1.34 -3.04 13.78
C ALA A 48 -1.47 -1.54 13.51
N VAL A 49 -0.99 -1.06 12.35
CA VAL A 49 -0.99 0.37 12.00
C VAL A 49 -2.38 0.77 11.54
N GLU A 50 -2.92 1.83 12.13
CA GLU A 50 -4.19 2.41 11.71
C GLU A 50 -3.99 3.28 10.45
N PRO A 51 -4.84 3.12 9.42
CA PRO A 51 -4.71 3.83 8.16
C PRO A 51 -4.85 5.35 8.33
N GLU A 52 -5.78 5.78 9.19
CA GLU A 52 -5.99 7.20 9.51
C GLU A 52 -4.80 7.82 10.22
N GLU A 53 -4.24 7.13 11.22
CA GLU A 53 -3.06 7.57 11.95
C GLU A 53 -1.84 7.69 11.03
N LEU A 54 -1.65 6.71 10.13
CA LEU A 54 -0.56 6.77 9.16
C LEU A 54 -0.72 8.00 8.25
N ARG A 55 -1.91 8.24 7.71
CA ARG A 55 -2.21 9.43 6.87
C ARG A 55 -1.91 10.73 7.63
N ARG A 56 -2.39 10.84 8.87
CA ARG A 56 -2.16 12.02 9.73
C ARG A 56 -0.67 12.25 9.99
N LYS A 57 0.12 11.19 10.20
CA LYS A 57 1.58 11.29 10.40
C LYS A 57 2.33 11.68 9.13
N MET A 58 1.89 11.21 7.96
CA MET A 58 2.52 11.54 6.69
C MET A 58 2.34 13.02 6.34
N LYS A 59 1.19 13.64 6.70
CA LYS A 59 0.84 15.05 6.36
C LYS A 59 1.04 15.34 4.87
N LEU A 60 0.42 14.51 4.04
CA LEU A 60 0.49 14.60 2.58
C LEU A 60 -0.37 15.78 2.09
N GLN A 61 0.12 16.52 1.10
CA GLN A 61 -0.53 17.74 0.59
C GLN A 61 -0.61 17.78 -0.94
N GLY A 62 -0.30 16.67 -1.60
CA GLY A 62 -0.30 16.62 -3.05
C GLY A 62 -1.68 16.44 -3.67
N ARG A 63 -1.74 16.44 -5.01
CA ARG A 63 -2.98 16.18 -5.76
C ARG A 63 -3.10 14.72 -6.21
N ALA A 64 -1.98 13.98 -6.22
CA ALA A 64 -1.98 12.58 -6.61
C ALA A 64 -2.53 11.67 -5.51
N SER A 65 -2.98 10.49 -5.91
CA SER A 65 -3.40 9.42 -5.02
C SER A 65 -2.49 8.20 -5.17
N ALA A 66 -2.20 7.53 -4.05
CA ALA A 66 -1.42 6.30 -4.03
C ALA A 66 -2.03 5.31 -3.05
N THR A 67 -1.82 4.02 -3.30
CA THR A 67 -2.22 2.93 -2.42
C THR A 67 -0.99 2.25 -1.85
N VAL A 68 -0.89 2.15 -0.54
CA VAL A 68 0.15 1.40 0.16
C VAL A 68 -0.43 0.13 0.78
N PHE A 69 0.21 -1.00 0.52
CA PHE A 69 -0.09 -2.30 1.10
C PHE A 69 0.91 -2.60 2.20
N LEU A 70 0.44 -2.70 3.43
CA LEU A 70 1.22 -3.17 4.57
C LEU A 70 1.07 -4.68 4.67
N THR A 71 2.09 -5.40 4.21
CA THR A 71 2.13 -6.87 4.20
C THR A 71 3.44 -7.36 4.82
N ARG A 72 3.61 -8.68 4.95
CA ARG A 72 4.88 -9.28 5.35
C ARG A 72 5.42 -10.10 4.18
N VAL A 73 6.66 -9.84 3.79
CA VAL A 73 7.39 -10.60 2.77
C VAL A 73 8.50 -11.35 3.50
N ALA A 74 8.56 -12.67 3.35
CA ALA A 74 9.51 -13.53 4.06
C ALA A 74 9.56 -13.29 5.59
N GLY A 75 8.41 -12.98 6.20
CA GLY A 75 8.29 -12.66 7.63
C GLY A 75 8.65 -11.23 8.02
N ALA A 76 9.22 -10.43 7.11
CA ALA A 76 9.58 -9.04 7.34
C ALA A 76 8.46 -8.06 6.91
N PRO A 77 8.15 -7.02 7.72
CA PRO A 77 7.13 -6.04 7.37
C PRO A 77 7.57 -5.21 6.16
N THR A 78 6.76 -5.24 5.11
CA THR A 78 7.04 -4.66 3.79
C THR A 78 5.86 -3.80 3.34
N MET A 79 6.18 -2.71 2.66
CA MET A 79 5.26 -1.73 2.14
C MET A 79 5.33 -1.75 0.62
N LEU A 80 4.24 -2.10 -0.04
CA LEU A 80 4.12 -2.02 -1.49
C LEU A 80 3.29 -0.79 -1.84
N ILE A 81 3.84 0.11 -2.65
CA ILE A 81 3.18 1.34 -3.07
C ILE A 81 2.81 1.15 -4.52
N GLY A 82 1.57 1.51 -4.85
CA GLY A 82 1.08 1.42 -6.21
C GLY A 82 -0.17 2.23 -6.41
N ARG A 83 -0.75 2.07 -7.58
CA ARG A 83 -2.02 2.70 -7.96
C ARG A 83 -2.97 1.63 -8.51
N PRO A 84 -4.29 1.77 -8.28
CA PRO A 84 -5.24 0.89 -8.94
C PRO A 84 -5.10 1.07 -10.46
N VAL A 85 -4.97 -0.04 -11.17
CA VAL A 85 -5.04 -0.06 -12.62
C VAL A 85 -6.52 0.09 -12.97
N PRO A 86 -6.91 1.12 -13.74
CA PRO A 86 -8.26 1.16 -14.27
C PRO A 86 -8.45 -0.09 -15.14
N GLN A 87 -9.38 -0.96 -14.74
CA GLN A 87 -9.84 -2.04 -15.60
C GLN A 87 -10.70 -1.37 -16.67
N GLY A 88 -10.09 -1.14 -17.84
CA GLY A 88 -10.79 -0.69 -19.05
C GLY A 88 -11.53 -1.83 -19.73
#